data_AF-A0A943YE92-F1
#
_entry.id   AF-A0A943YE92-F1
#
_cell.length_a   1.000
_cell.length_b   1.000
_cell.length_c   1.000
_cell.angle_alpha   90.00
_cell.angle_beta   90.00
_cell.angle_gamma   90.00
#
_symmetry.space_group_name_H-M   'P 1'
#
loop_
_entity.id
_entity.type
_entity.pdbx_description
1 polymer ?
#
loop_
_entity_poly.entity_id
_entity_poly.type
_entity_poly.pdbx_seq_one_letter_code
_entity_poly.pdbx_strand_id
1 'polypeptide(L)'
;MKMKKLLALLLVFVLALGVLSACGTTETTTSNPPAEDGDTTPAGDDATLASDVTISVAALASGYEETYPGMWQEVCDAFTAETGINVELVVDKNLEDVIGPAMQGGEFPDVIHLATGRESGLTEQFIKDKNITEITDVLSMTIPGEDVTVGDKIIEGFVNDSSGTNPYSDGKTYLAPMFYSPCGLFYNKGLFEEKGWEV
;
A
#
# COMPACT_ATOMS: atom_id res chain seq x y z
N MET A 1 6.08 -11.87 -55.05
CA MET A 1 6.48 -11.81 -53.62
C MET A 1 6.21 -13.14 -52.93
N LYS A 2 6.89 -14.20 -53.36
CA LYS A 2 6.68 -15.57 -52.90
C LYS A 2 7.55 -15.94 -51.68
N MET A 3 8.49 -15.07 -51.28
CA MET A 3 9.32 -15.25 -50.07
C MET A 3 8.62 -14.88 -48.75
N LYS A 4 7.63 -13.98 -48.76
CA LYS A 4 6.88 -13.62 -47.53
C LYS A 4 5.90 -14.72 -47.08
N LYS A 5 5.42 -15.54 -48.02
CA LYS A 5 4.57 -16.70 -47.73
C LYS A 5 5.39 -17.95 -47.33
N LEU A 6 6.67 -18.00 -47.68
CA LEU A 6 7.59 -19.07 -47.28
C LEU A 6 8.09 -18.88 -45.84
N LEU A 7 8.29 -17.63 -45.41
CA LEU A 7 8.75 -17.30 -44.06
C LEU A 7 7.64 -17.51 -42.99
N ALA A 8 6.38 -17.26 -43.35
CA ALA A 8 5.23 -17.50 -42.48
C ALA A 8 4.89 -19.00 -42.30
N LEU A 9 5.27 -19.86 -43.26
CA LEU A 9 5.08 -21.30 -43.16
C LEU A 9 6.17 -21.99 -42.32
N LEU A 10 7.35 -21.36 -42.19
CA LEU A 10 8.48 -21.88 -41.42
C LEU A 10 8.35 -21.60 -39.91
N LEU A 11 7.65 -20.54 -39.51
CA LEU A 11 7.43 -20.20 -38.09
C LEU A 11 6.37 -21.07 -37.41
N VAL A 12 5.45 -21.65 -38.17
CA VAL A 12 4.39 -22.55 -37.66
C VAL A 12 4.93 -23.96 -37.38
N PHE A 13 6.09 -24.32 -37.91
CA PHE A 13 6.70 -25.65 -37.76
C PHE A 13 7.59 -25.79 -36.51
N VAL A 14 7.94 -24.68 -35.84
CA VAL A 14 8.84 -24.68 -34.66
C VAL A 14 8.07 -24.82 -33.34
N LEU A 15 6.72 -24.70 -33.35
CA LEU A 15 5.89 -24.84 -32.15
C LEU A 15 5.35 -26.26 -31.90
N ALA A 16 5.75 -27.25 -32.72
CA ALA A 16 5.19 -28.61 -32.70
C ALA A 16 6.12 -29.70 -32.15
N LEU A 17 7.22 -29.33 -31.46
CA LEU A 17 8.15 -30.29 -30.84
C LEU A 17 8.34 -30.08 -29.32
N GLY A 18 7.25 -29.73 -28.62
CA GLY A 18 7.13 -29.86 -27.16
C GLY A 18 6.38 -31.15 -26.83
N VAL A 19 7.13 -32.24 -26.71
CA VAL A 19 6.61 -33.61 -26.53
C VAL A 19 5.98 -33.79 -25.14
N LEU A 20 4.82 -34.45 -25.17
CA LEU A 20 4.13 -35.10 -24.07
C LEU A 20 5.10 -35.83 -23.13
N SER A 21 5.05 -35.52 -21.83
CA SER A 21 5.44 -36.45 -20.76
C SER A 21 4.76 -36.06 -19.46
N ALA A 22 3.64 -36.73 -19.16
CA ALA A 22 3.24 -37.18 -17.82
C ALA A 22 1.85 -37.83 -17.91
N CYS A 23 1.82 -39.11 -18.32
CA CYS A 23 0.78 -40.02 -17.87
C CYS A 23 1.16 -40.48 -16.46
N GLY A 24 0.35 -40.14 -15.47
CA GLY A 24 0.38 -40.70 -14.12
C GLY A 24 -1.05 -40.94 -13.67
N THR A 25 -1.45 -42.21 -13.69
CA THR A 25 -2.78 -42.75 -13.40
C THR A 25 -3.07 -42.75 -11.89
N THR A 26 -4.27 -42.28 -11.54
CA THR A 26 -5.23 -42.71 -10.48
C THR A 26 -4.71 -43.03 -9.07
N GLU A 27 -5.25 -42.34 -8.05
CA GLU A 27 -6.23 -42.92 -7.12
C GLU A 27 -7.01 -41.84 -6.34
N THR A 28 -8.33 -41.98 -6.37
CA THR A 28 -9.29 -41.30 -5.51
C THR A 28 -9.49 -42.16 -4.27
N THR A 29 -9.29 -41.63 -3.08
CA THR A 29 -9.99 -42.11 -1.89
C THR A 29 -10.27 -40.94 -0.94
N THR A 30 -11.55 -40.63 -0.83
CA THR A 30 -12.16 -39.81 0.21
C THR A 30 -12.10 -40.53 1.57
N SER A 31 -11.78 -39.81 2.64
CA SER A 31 -12.63 -39.59 3.84
C SER A 31 -11.81 -39.25 5.11
N ASN A 32 -12.42 -38.38 5.92
CA ASN A 32 -11.88 -37.55 7.01
C ASN A 32 -11.88 -38.30 8.40
N PRO A 33 -11.59 -37.65 9.56
CA PRO A 33 -10.53 -37.99 10.52
C PRO A 33 -11.06 -38.63 11.83
N PRO A 34 -10.25 -38.79 12.90
CA PRO A 34 -10.42 -37.84 14.01
C PRO A 34 -9.19 -37.54 14.92
N ALA A 35 -9.35 -36.43 15.64
CA ALA A 35 -9.00 -36.15 17.04
C ALA A 35 -7.63 -35.53 17.41
N GLU A 36 -7.76 -34.32 17.94
CA GLU A 36 -6.96 -33.60 18.94
C GLU A 36 -6.23 -34.49 19.95
N ASP A 37 -4.97 -34.13 20.24
CA ASP A 37 -4.51 -34.02 21.62
C ASP A 37 -3.57 -32.81 21.73
N GLY A 38 -3.76 -32.05 22.80
CA GLY A 38 -3.12 -30.76 23.01
C GLY A 38 -1.77 -30.90 23.69
N ASP A 39 -0.81 -30.12 23.24
CA ASP A 39 0.28 -29.65 24.08
C ASP A 39 0.58 -28.20 23.67
N THR A 40 0.36 -27.27 24.60
CA THR A 40 0.69 -25.85 24.39
C THR A 40 1.50 -25.38 25.59
N THR A 41 2.65 -24.78 25.27
CA THR A 41 3.33 -23.61 25.90
C THR A 41 4.85 -23.87 26.00
N PRO A 42 5.74 -22.88 25.73
CA PRO A 42 5.80 -21.94 24.62
C PRO A 42 7.21 -21.98 23.97
N ALA A 43 7.32 -22.07 22.64
CA ALA A 43 8.58 -21.80 21.97
C ALA A 43 8.60 -20.31 21.59
N GLY A 44 9.25 -19.51 22.43
CA GLY A 44 9.93 -18.33 21.91
C GLY A 44 11.04 -18.82 21.00
N ASP A 45 11.02 -18.39 19.75
CA ASP A 45 12.20 -18.40 18.91
C ASP A 45 12.12 -17.19 18.00
N ASP A 46 13.04 -16.27 18.30
CA ASP A 46 13.52 -15.24 17.41
C ASP A 46 14.30 -15.94 16.30
N ALA A 47 13.68 -16.06 15.13
CA ALA A 47 14.32 -16.49 13.91
C ALA A 47 13.69 -15.71 12.75
N THR A 48 14.32 -14.57 12.44
CA THR A 48 14.14 -13.81 11.20
C THR A 48 14.18 -14.74 10.00
N LEU A 49 12.99 -15.10 9.51
CA LEU A 49 12.83 -15.57 8.14
C LEU A 49 12.97 -14.33 7.26
N ALA A 50 14.04 -14.27 6.46
CA ALA A 50 14.02 -13.43 5.28
C ALA A 50 12.77 -13.85 4.50
N SER A 51 11.75 -13.00 4.49
CA SER A 51 10.49 -13.39 3.89
C SER A 51 10.69 -13.38 2.38
N ASP A 52 10.24 -14.44 1.69
CA ASP A 52 10.09 -14.43 0.23
C ASP A 52 8.98 -13.44 -0.24
N VAL A 53 8.55 -12.55 0.66
CA VAL A 53 7.50 -11.55 0.45
C VAL A 53 8.18 -10.23 0.11
N THR A 54 7.71 -9.65 -0.99
CA THR A 54 8.00 -8.28 -1.38
C THR A 54 6.68 -7.52 -1.38
N ILE A 55 6.62 -6.38 -0.71
CA ILE A 55 5.50 -5.46 -0.78
C ILE A 55 5.82 -4.30 -1.72
N SER A 56 4.81 -3.81 -2.42
CA SER A 56 4.91 -2.68 -3.33
C SER A 56 4.36 -1.41 -2.68
N VAL A 57 5.16 -0.35 -2.66
CA VAL A 57 4.82 0.93 -2.05
C VAL A 57 4.92 2.03 -3.10
N ALA A 58 3.84 2.79 -3.28
CA ALA A 58 3.80 3.94 -4.16
C ALA A 58 3.64 5.21 -3.31
N ALA A 59 4.60 6.14 -3.36
CA ALA A 59 4.59 7.34 -2.54
C ALA A 59 4.68 8.62 -3.37
N LEU A 60 3.82 9.59 -3.06
CA LEU A 60 3.89 10.92 -3.65
C LEU A 60 5.17 11.63 -3.21
N ALA A 61 5.97 12.07 -4.19
CA ALA A 61 7.11 12.97 -3.98
C ALA A 61 6.61 14.39 -3.66
N SER A 62 6.20 14.60 -2.40
CA SER A 62 5.75 15.90 -1.90
C SER A 62 6.92 16.79 -1.45
N GLY A 63 6.62 17.94 -0.84
CA GLY A 63 7.66 18.85 -0.31
C GLY A 63 8.62 18.21 0.71
N TYR A 64 8.22 17.10 1.36
CA TYR A 64 9.14 16.33 2.22
C TYR A 64 10.29 15.73 1.42
N GLU A 65 10.01 15.14 0.26
CA GLU A 65 11.03 14.55 -0.60
C GLU A 65 11.93 15.63 -1.23
N GLU A 66 11.41 16.85 -1.42
CA GLU A 66 12.24 17.99 -1.85
C GLU A 66 13.16 18.50 -0.73
N THR A 67 12.69 18.46 0.52
CA THR A 67 13.44 18.94 1.69
C THR A 67 14.45 17.89 2.19
N TYR A 68 14.08 16.62 2.11
CA TYR A 68 14.89 15.47 2.51
C TYR A 68 14.82 14.38 1.44
N PRO A 69 15.60 14.50 0.35
CA PRO A 69 15.61 13.53 -0.73
C PRO A 69 16.05 12.14 -0.25
N GLY A 70 15.32 11.10 -0.65
CA GLY A 70 15.56 9.72 -0.23
C GLY A 70 14.80 9.28 1.02
N MET A 71 14.00 10.17 1.63
CA MET A 71 13.25 9.89 2.87
C MET A 71 12.45 8.58 2.78
N TRP A 72 11.71 8.39 1.68
CA TRP A 72 10.87 7.21 1.53
C TRP A 72 11.68 5.92 1.41
N GLN A 73 12.85 5.98 0.77
CA GLN A 73 13.74 4.84 0.70
C GLN A 73 14.27 4.48 2.09
N GLU A 74 14.67 5.47 2.89
CA GLU A 74 15.13 5.24 4.26
C GLU A 74 14.04 4.58 5.13
N VAL A 75 12.77 4.99 4.99
CA VAL A 75 11.65 4.35 5.69
C VAL A 75 11.48 2.90 5.24
N CYS A 76 11.54 2.61 3.94
CA CYS A 76 11.42 1.26 3.40
C CYS A 76 12.59 0.35 3.82
N ASP A 77 13.80 0.90 3.85
CA ASP A 77 15.01 0.20 4.28
C ASP A 77 14.94 -0.12 5.78
N ALA A 78 14.48 0.82 6.61
CA ALA A 78 14.27 0.59 8.03
C ALA A 78 13.20 -0.48 8.29
N PHE A 79 12.08 -0.44 7.56
CA PHE A 79 11.05 -1.49 7.61
C PHE A 79 11.61 -2.85 7.20
N THR A 80 12.40 -2.91 6.13
CA THR A 80 13.04 -4.14 5.65
C THR A 80 14.03 -4.68 6.69
N ALA A 81 14.82 -3.81 7.32
CA ALA A 81 15.78 -4.20 8.34
C ALA A 81 15.10 -4.76 9.59
N GLU A 82 13.96 -4.20 10.00
CA GLU A 82 13.20 -4.63 11.17
C GLU A 82 12.44 -5.94 10.91
N THR A 83 11.85 -6.10 9.72
CA THR A 83 10.89 -7.19 9.45
C THR A 83 11.44 -8.32 8.57
N GLY A 84 12.52 -8.06 7.82
CA GLY A 84 13.01 -8.96 6.77
C GLY A 84 12.13 -9.01 5.51
N ILE A 85 11.13 -8.13 5.38
CA ILE A 85 10.25 -8.03 4.21
C ILE A 85 10.83 -7.02 3.21
N ASN A 86 10.97 -7.42 1.96
CA ASN A 86 11.46 -6.52 0.91
C ASN A 86 10.39 -5.51 0.50
N VAL A 87 10.84 -4.32 0.09
CA VAL A 87 9.94 -3.26 -0.40
C VAL A 87 10.36 -2.80 -1.78
N GLU A 88 9.44 -2.87 -2.75
CA GLU A 88 9.56 -2.22 -4.04
C GLU A 88 8.91 -0.84 -3.97
N LEU A 89 9.74 0.20 -3.97
CA LEU A 89 9.30 1.58 -3.81
C LEU A 89 9.25 2.33 -5.15
N VAL A 90 8.11 2.99 -5.41
CA VAL A 90 7.94 3.98 -6.48
C VAL A 90 7.69 5.34 -5.85
N VAL A 91 8.49 6.34 -6.21
CA VAL A 91 8.33 7.72 -5.75
C VAL A 91 8.26 8.66 -6.95
N ASP A 92 7.17 9.42 -7.09
CA ASP A 92 7.02 10.39 -8.19
C ASP A 92 6.12 11.58 -7.79
N LYS A 93 6.31 12.73 -8.44
CA LYS A 93 5.50 13.95 -8.24
C LYS A 93 4.12 13.82 -8.88
N ASN A 94 4.05 13.11 -10.00
CA ASN A 94 2.84 12.78 -10.75
C ASN A 94 2.51 11.30 -10.57
N LEU A 95 2.48 10.85 -9.31
CA LEU A 95 2.40 9.43 -8.96
C LEU A 95 1.28 8.69 -9.71
N GLU A 96 0.09 9.29 -9.82
CA GLU A 96 -1.06 8.68 -10.49
C GLU A 96 -0.80 8.36 -11.96
N ASP A 97 -0.02 9.17 -12.67
CA ASP A 97 0.35 8.92 -14.06
C ASP A 97 1.31 7.71 -14.18
N VAL A 98 2.14 7.51 -13.16
CA VAL A 98 3.12 6.41 -13.10
C VAL A 98 2.44 5.09 -12.76
N ILE A 99 1.56 5.07 -11.74
CA ILE A 99 0.93 3.82 -11.27
C ILE A 99 -0.37 3.49 -12.02
N GLY A 100 -1.03 4.48 -12.63
CA GLY A 100 -2.31 4.34 -13.32
C GLY A 100 -2.35 3.24 -14.39
N PRO A 101 -1.37 3.17 -15.32
CA PRO A 101 -1.34 2.13 -16.35
C PRO A 101 -1.29 0.70 -15.79
N ALA A 102 -0.52 0.45 -14.73
CA ALA A 102 -0.43 -0.87 -14.09
C ALA A 102 -1.76 -1.24 -13.42
N MET A 103 -2.38 -0.29 -12.71
CA MET A 103 -3.67 -0.51 -12.05
C MET A 103 -4.81 -0.81 -13.04
N GLN A 104 -4.78 -0.24 -14.26
CA GLN A 104 -5.72 -0.61 -15.32
C GLN A 104 -5.57 -2.07 -15.77
N GLY A 105 -4.37 -2.64 -15.62
CA GLY A 105 -4.09 -4.06 -15.82
C GLY A 105 -4.46 -4.95 -14.63
N GLY A 106 -4.92 -4.37 -13.52
CA GLY A 106 -5.24 -5.09 -12.28
C GLY A 106 -4.06 -5.22 -11.30
N GLU A 107 -2.92 -4.59 -11.58
CA GLU A 107 -1.74 -4.60 -10.72
C GLU A 107 -1.75 -3.33 -9.85
N PHE A 108 -2.10 -3.49 -8.57
CA PHE A 108 -2.19 -2.39 -7.61
C PHE A 108 -1.02 -2.42 -6.64
N PRO A 109 -0.44 -1.26 -6.27
CA PRO A 109 0.46 -1.20 -5.14
C PRO A 109 -0.24 -1.63 -3.85
N ASP A 110 0.47 -2.30 -2.94
CA ASP A 110 -0.06 -2.73 -1.65
C ASP A 110 -0.31 -1.54 -0.72
N VAL A 111 0.57 -0.52 -0.79
CA VAL A 111 0.44 0.74 -0.03
C VAL A 111 0.59 1.92 -0.96
N ILE A 112 -0.35 2.87 -0.89
CA ILE A 112 -0.30 4.12 -1.66
C ILE A 112 -0.31 5.30 -0.69
N HIS A 113 0.81 6.03 -0.61
CA HIS A 113 0.86 7.34 0.04
C HIS A 113 0.46 8.43 -0.96
N LEU A 114 -0.82 8.82 -0.91
CA LEU A 114 -1.41 9.83 -1.79
C LEU A 114 -2.47 10.65 -1.04
N ALA A 115 -2.46 11.96 -1.23
CA ALA A 115 -3.41 12.86 -0.60
C ALA A 115 -4.82 12.74 -1.21
N THR A 116 -5.85 13.08 -0.43
CA THR A 116 -7.17 13.42 -0.94
C THR A 116 -7.14 14.81 -1.59
N GLY A 117 -8.14 15.12 -2.43
CA GLY A 117 -8.33 16.42 -3.07
C GLY A 117 -7.38 16.71 -4.23
N ARG A 118 -6.65 15.70 -4.71
CA ARG A 118 -5.77 15.85 -5.89
C ARG A 118 -6.58 15.91 -7.18
N GLU A 119 -6.04 16.59 -8.18
CA GLU A 119 -6.74 16.83 -9.46
C GLU A 119 -7.15 15.52 -10.15
N SER A 120 -6.31 14.49 -10.10
CA SER A 120 -6.58 13.19 -10.70
C SER A 120 -7.68 12.38 -9.98
N GLY A 121 -8.05 12.76 -8.74
CA GLY A 121 -9.17 12.17 -8.00
C GLY A 121 -9.05 10.68 -7.67
N LEU A 122 -7.84 10.11 -7.70
CA LEU A 122 -7.63 8.67 -7.51
C LEU A 122 -8.09 8.20 -6.12
N THR A 123 -7.71 8.92 -5.07
CA THR A 123 -8.08 8.58 -3.68
C THR A 123 -9.60 8.64 -3.50
N GLU A 124 -10.27 9.65 -4.04
CA GLU A 124 -11.73 9.78 -4.04
C GLU A 124 -12.41 8.64 -4.80
N GLN A 125 -11.85 8.22 -5.93
CA GLN A 125 -12.36 7.11 -6.70
C GLN A 125 -12.25 5.80 -5.92
N PHE A 126 -11.11 5.54 -5.26
CA PHE A 126 -10.91 4.38 -4.40
C PHE A 126 -11.88 4.36 -3.21
N ILE A 127 -12.08 5.51 -2.58
CA ILE A 127 -13.09 5.69 -1.53
C ILE A 127 -14.48 5.35 -2.08
N LYS A 128 -14.90 5.97 -3.19
CA LYS A 128 -16.22 5.80 -3.78
C LYS A 128 -16.51 4.36 -4.18
N ASP A 129 -15.53 3.68 -4.75
CA ASP A 129 -15.66 2.29 -5.21
C ASP A 129 -15.45 1.26 -4.10
N LYS A 130 -15.07 1.70 -2.89
CA LYS A 130 -14.75 0.85 -1.74
C LYS A 130 -13.56 -0.09 -2.00
N ASN A 131 -12.55 0.42 -2.69
CA ASN A 131 -11.30 -0.28 -3.00
C ASN A 131 -10.18 0.00 -1.98
N ILE A 132 -10.54 0.42 -0.76
CA ILE A 132 -9.60 0.63 0.34
C ILE A 132 -9.88 -0.37 1.46
N THR A 133 -8.81 -0.97 1.97
CA THR A 133 -8.86 -1.94 3.06
C THR A 133 -9.19 -1.23 4.36
N GLU A 134 -10.01 -1.87 5.18
CA GLU A 134 -10.26 -1.43 6.54
C GLU A 134 -9.06 -1.76 7.43
N ILE A 135 -8.58 -0.80 8.22
CA ILE A 135 -7.32 -0.86 8.98
C ILE A 135 -7.49 -0.47 10.46
N THR A 136 -8.68 -0.63 11.02
CA THR A 136 -8.96 -0.26 12.43
C THR A 136 -8.14 -1.10 13.40
N ASP A 137 -7.87 -2.36 13.06
CA ASP A 137 -7.05 -3.28 13.84
C ASP A 137 -5.60 -2.81 14.00
N VAL A 138 -5.06 -2.11 12.99
CA VAL A 138 -3.73 -1.49 13.04
C VAL A 138 -3.58 -0.56 14.24
N LEU A 139 -4.65 0.14 14.65
CA LEU A 139 -4.62 1.03 15.82
C LEU A 139 -4.28 0.31 17.13
N SER A 140 -4.59 -0.99 17.21
CA SER A 140 -4.32 -1.80 18.40
C SER A 140 -2.96 -2.50 18.35
N MET A 141 -2.23 -2.40 17.24
CA MET A 141 -0.89 -3.00 17.11
C MET A 141 0.12 -2.23 17.96
N THR A 142 1.00 -2.96 18.63
CA THR A 142 2.16 -2.38 19.32
C THR A 142 3.19 -1.93 18.30
N ILE A 143 3.73 -0.73 18.49
CA ILE A 143 4.76 -0.20 17.61
C ILE A 143 6.06 -0.97 17.85
N PRO A 144 6.71 -1.52 16.82
CA PRO A 144 8.02 -2.17 16.98
C PRO A 144 9.02 -1.24 17.69
N GLY A 145 9.65 -1.76 18.75
CA GLY A 145 10.61 -1.00 19.57
C GLY A 145 10.00 -0.06 20.61
N GLU A 146 8.67 -0.01 20.76
CA GLU A 146 7.99 0.80 21.78
C GLU A 146 6.96 0.00 22.59
N ASP A 147 6.64 0.45 23.81
CA ASP A 147 5.62 -0.15 24.69
C ASP A 147 4.22 0.51 24.53
N VAL A 148 3.94 1.10 23.36
CA VAL A 148 2.68 1.79 23.07
C VAL A 148 2.09 1.30 21.75
N THR A 149 0.78 1.47 21.59
CA THR A 149 0.08 1.11 20.35
C THR A 149 0.17 2.21 19.29
N VAL A 150 -0.12 1.87 18.03
CA VAL A 150 -0.27 2.86 16.96
C VAL A 150 -1.31 3.91 17.35
N GLY A 151 -2.45 3.47 17.91
CA GLY A 151 -3.53 4.36 18.35
C GLY A 151 -3.09 5.37 19.41
N ASP A 152 -2.21 4.99 20.34
CA ASP A 152 -1.71 5.87 21.40
C ASP A 152 -0.88 7.06 20.86
N LYS A 153 -0.32 6.94 19.64
CA LYS A 153 0.45 8.01 18.98
C LYS A 153 -0.41 8.94 18.12
N ILE A 154 -1.64 8.55 17.81
CA ILE A 154 -2.54 9.35 16.99
C ILE A 154 -3.25 10.38 17.86
N ILE A 155 -3.35 11.62 17.36
CA ILE A 155 -4.09 12.70 18.04
C ILE A 155 -5.55 12.27 18.21
N GLU A 156 -6.09 12.46 19.41
CA GLU A 156 -7.49 12.13 19.71
C GLU A 156 -8.44 12.77 18.69
N GLY A 157 -9.42 11.99 18.23
CA GLY A 157 -10.42 12.42 17.25
C GLY A 157 -9.96 12.37 15.78
N PHE A 158 -8.72 11.95 15.49
CA PHE A 158 -8.25 11.79 14.09
C PHE A 158 -8.60 10.45 13.46
N VAL A 159 -8.95 9.45 14.25
CA VAL A 159 -9.32 8.10 13.80
C VAL A 159 -10.70 7.72 14.31
N ASN A 160 -11.32 6.70 13.72
CA ASN A 160 -12.68 6.19 13.98
C ASN A 160 -13.82 7.16 13.63
N ASP A 161 -13.78 8.42 14.09
CA ASP A 161 -14.89 9.37 13.97
C ASP A 161 -14.57 10.58 13.06
N SER A 162 -13.35 10.67 12.54
CA SER A 162 -12.93 11.72 11.61
C SER A 162 -13.33 11.39 10.18
N SER A 163 -13.94 12.33 9.47
CA SER A 163 -14.20 12.18 8.02
C SER A 163 -12.92 12.02 7.19
N GLY A 164 -11.77 12.41 7.72
CA GLY A 164 -10.47 12.27 7.05
C GLY A 164 -9.96 10.83 7.01
N THR A 165 -10.41 9.97 7.93
CA THR A 165 -9.93 8.57 8.06
C THR A 165 -11.05 7.53 8.04
N ASN A 166 -12.28 7.96 8.32
CA ASN A 166 -13.51 7.19 8.22
C ASN A 166 -14.40 7.82 7.11
N PRO A 167 -14.10 7.54 5.84
CA PRO A 167 -14.86 8.12 4.72
C PRO A 167 -16.29 7.55 4.59
N TYR A 168 -16.62 6.48 5.31
CA TYR A 168 -17.93 5.80 5.22
C TYR A 168 -18.87 6.08 6.40
N SER A 169 -18.41 6.84 7.39
CA SER A 169 -19.16 7.17 8.60
C SER A 169 -19.67 5.92 9.36
N ASP A 170 -18.89 4.83 9.37
CA ASP A 170 -19.26 3.55 9.98
C ASP A 170 -18.50 3.22 11.27
N GLY A 171 -17.66 4.14 11.73
CA GLY A 171 -16.87 4.04 12.96
C GLY A 171 -15.52 3.35 12.75
N LYS A 172 -15.15 3.05 11.49
CA LYS A 172 -13.92 2.33 11.16
C LYS A 172 -12.91 3.21 10.47
N THR A 173 -11.64 2.83 10.58
CA THR A 173 -10.52 3.55 9.98
C THR A 173 -10.11 2.89 8.67
N TYR A 174 -10.00 3.67 7.60
CA TYR A 174 -9.63 3.22 6.25
C TYR A 174 -8.45 4.00 5.65
N LEU A 175 -8.20 5.22 6.13
CA LEU A 175 -7.04 6.02 5.73
C LEU A 175 -6.21 6.32 6.99
N ALA A 176 -4.90 6.18 6.89
CA ALA A 176 -3.99 6.50 7.98
C ALA A 176 -3.59 7.99 7.92
N PRO A 177 -3.76 8.76 9.01
CA PRO A 177 -3.32 10.15 9.04
C PRO A 177 -1.79 10.22 9.10
N MET A 178 -1.16 10.93 8.16
CA MET A 178 0.30 11.09 8.15
C MET A 178 0.75 12.46 8.67
N PHE A 179 0.07 13.52 8.27
CA PHE A 179 0.34 14.87 8.75
C PHE A 179 -0.95 15.67 8.85
N TYR A 180 -1.00 16.57 9.82
CA TYR A 180 -2.07 17.54 9.97
C TYR A 180 -1.47 18.94 9.94
N SER A 181 -2.04 19.80 9.11
CA SER A 181 -1.68 21.21 9.05
C SER A 181 -2.91 22.04 9.42
N PRO A 182 -2.93 22.72 10.57
CA PRO A 182 -4.03 23.63 10.89
C PRO A 182 -4.04 24.78 9.90
N CYS A 183 -5.21 25.09 9.33
CA CYS A 183 -5.39 26.28 8.51
C CYS A 183 -5.33 27.52 9.40
N GLY A 184 -4.27 28.33 9.26
CA GLY A 184 -4.13 29.62 9.94
C GLY A 184 -4.81 30.75 9.17
N LEU A 185 -5.48 31.67 9.89
CA LEU A 185 -5.88 32.96 9.33
C LEU A 185 -4.69 33.92 9.41
N PHE A 186 -4.19 34.35 8.26
CA PHE A 186 -3.13 35.36 8.18
C PHE A 186 -3.73 36.67 7.67
N TYR A 187 -3.42 37.79 8.33
CA TYR A 187 -3.81 39.12 7.88
C TYR A 187 -2.59 40.06 7.86
N ASN A 188 -2.61 41.01 6.93
CA ASN A 188 -1.58 42.05 6.86
C ASN A 188 -1.88 43.15 7.88
N LYS A 189 -1.14 43.16 8.99
CA LYS A 189 -1.31 44.16 10.05
C LYS A 189 -1.16 45.60 9.57
N GLY A 190 -0.17 45.88 8.72
CA GLY A 190 0.07 47.25 8.21
C GLY A 190 -1.06 47.74 7.30
N LEU A 191 -1.64 46.85 6.49
CA LEU A 191 -2.82 47.18 5.68
C LEU A 191 -4.04 47.48 6.55
N PHE A 192 -4.25 46.71 7.62
CA PHE A 192 -5.34 46.94 8.56
C PHE A 192 -5.19 48.29 9.26
N GLU A 193 -3.99 48.65 9.70
CA GLU A 193 -3.69 49.96 10.27
C GLU A 193 -3.93 51.11 9.26
N GLU A 194 -3.46 50.97 8.02
CA GLU A 194 -3.67 51.98 6.96
C GLU A 194 -5.16 52.23 6.67
N LYS A 195 -5.96 51.16 6.68
CA LYS A 195 -7.40 51.22 6.39
C LYS A 195 -8.26 51.48 7.62
N GLY A 196 -7.67 51.51 8.82
CA GLY A 196 -8.42 51.62 10.08
C GLY A 196 -9.34 50.42 10.34
N TRP A 197 -8.92 49.21 9.95
CA TRP A 197 -9.66 47.97 10.18
C TRP A 197 -9.18 47.26 11.46
N GLU A 198 -10.10 46.61 12.17
CA GLU A 198 -9.86 45.82 13.37
C GLU A 198 -10.14 44.33 13.10
N VAL A 199 -9.53 43.44 13.89
CA VAL A 199 -9.71 41.97 13.82
C VAL A 199 -10.54 41.51 15.02
#